data_AF-A0A933V341-F1
#
_entry.id   AF-A0A933V341-F1
#
_cell.length_a   1.000
_cell.length_b   1.000
_cell.length_c   1.000
_cell.angle_alpha   90.00
_cell.angle_beta   90.00
_cell.angle_gamma   90.00
#
_symmetry.space_group_name_H-M   'P 1'
#
loop_
_entity.id
_entity.type
_entity.pdbx_description
1 polymer ?
#
loop_
_entity_poly.entity_id
_entity_poly.type
_entity_poly.pdbx_seq_one_letter_code
_entity_poly.pdbx_strand_id
1 'polypeptide(L)'
;MPTHFHFTLKQEMDNGIRQFIQRLSNSYAHYFNLKSQTKGPVFEGNFKAVRVETDEQLFHLSRYIHLNPVTGYLVEKPEDYHYSSYLIYLGKEKSNIVDPRMIIANISRENYQKFVLDQKDYQRKLSYIKHLLLE
;
A
#
# COMPACT_ATOMS: atom_id res chain seq x y z
N MET A 1 -7.84 -2.90 0.19
CA MET A 1 -7.89 -3.92 1.27
C MET A 1 -9.35 -4.36 1.50
N PRO A 2 -9.66 -5.59 2.02
CA PRO A 2 -8.73 -6.65 2.44
C PRO A 2 -8.37 -7.65 1.32
N THR A 3 -8.97 -7.55 0.13
CA THR A 3 -8.81 -8.53 -0.95
C THR A 3 -7.60 -8.30 -1.85
N HIS A 4 -6.87 -7.20 -1.67
CA HIS A 4 -5.74 -6.79 -2.50
C HIS A 4 -4.78 -5.92 -1.69
N PHE A 5 -3.52 -5.83 -2.13
CA PHE A 5 -2.48 -4.98 -1.53
C PHE A 5 -2.03 -3.86 -2.48
N HIS A 6 -1.46 -2.80 -1.90
CA HIS A 6 -0.82 -1.70 -2.62
C HIS A 6 0.63 -1.56 -2.14
N PHE A 7 1.55 -1.38 -3.08
CA PHE A 7 2.97 -1.13 -2.79
C PHE A 7 3.46 0.14 -3.46
N THR A 8 4.36 0.85 -2.78
CA THR A 8 5.28 1.80 -3.39
C THR A 8 6.64 1.14 -3.46
N LEU A 9 7.15 0.90 -4.67
CA LEU A 9 8.41 0.18 -4.89
C LEU A 9 9.36 1.03 -5.74
N LYS A 10 10.64 1.03 -5.35
CA LYS A 10 11.73 1.57 -6.16
C LYS A 10 12.43 0.42 -6.87
N GLN A 11 12.63 0.56 -8.18
CA GLN A 11 13.34 -0.44 -8.96
C GLN A 11 14.85 -0.21 -8.85
N GLU A 12 15.56 -1.15 -8.23
CA GLU A 12 17.02 -1.10 -8.05
C GLU A 12 17.79 -1.79 -9.19
N MET A 13 17.10 -2.60 -10.02
CA MET A 13 17.68 -3.30 -11.17
C MET A 13 16.63 -3.54 -12.25
N ASP A 14 17.06 -3.75 -13.49
CA ASP A 14 16.16 -4.00 -14.61
C ASP A 14 15.20 -5.16 -14.33
N ASN A 15 13.91 -4.91 -14.60
CA ASN A 15 12.81 -5.85 -14.32
C ASN A 15 12.68 -6.28 -12.84
N GLY A 16 13.34 -5.59 -11.91
CA GLY A 16 13.37 -5.98 -10.49
C GLY A 16 11.98 -6.06 -9.86
N ILE A 17 11.11 -5.07 -10.12
CA ILE A 17 9.74 -5.05 -9.58
C ILE A 17 8.92 -6.24 -10.11
N ARG A 18 9.02 -6.52 -11.42
CA ARG A 18 8.31 -7.65 -12.04
C ARG A 18 8.73 -8.97 -11.40
N GLN A 19 10.04 -9.19 -11.23
CA GLN A 19 10.56 -10.40 -10.62
C GLN A 19 10.15 -10.52 -9.14
N PHE A 20 10.20 -9.41 -8.40
CA PHE A 20 9.77 -9.35 -6.99
C PHE A 20 8.30 -9.77 -6.83
N ILE A 21 7.39 -9.14 -7.57
CA ILE A 21 5.95 -9.46 -7.49
C ILE A 21 5.67 -10.89 -7.95
N GLN A 22 6.32 -11.36 -9.04
CA GLN A 22 6.15 -12.73 -9.50
C GLN A 22 6.53 -13.75 -8.43
N ARG A 23 7.68 -13.57 -7.77
CA ARG A 23 8.12 -14.48 -6.70
C ARG A 23 7.19 -14.42 -5.50
N LEU A 24 6.83 -13.22 -5.05
CA LEU A 24 5.91 -13.02 -3.92
C LEU A 24 4.56 -13.71 -4.16
N SER A 25 3.92 -13.44 -5.30
CA SER A 25 2.61 -14.00 -5.63
C SER A 25 2.67 -15.52 -5.82
N ASN A 26 3.67 -16.05 -6.53
CA ASN A 26 3.79 -17.49 -6.74
C ASN A 26 4.02 -18.25 -5.42
N SER A 27 4.94 -17.76 -4.59
CA SER A 27 5.22 -18.36 -3.29
C SER A 27 3.99 -18.34 -2.37
N TYR A 28 3.27 -17.22 -2.33
CA TYR A 28 2.05 -17.12 -1.53
C TYR A 28 0.94 -18.03 -2.04
N ALA A 29 0.69 -18.07 -3.35
CA ALA A 29 -0.35 -18.91 -3.93
C ALA A 29 -0.08 -20.40 -3.69
N HIS A 30 1.18 -20.82 -3.80
CA HIS A 30 1.58 -22.19 -3.49
C HIS A 30 1.38 -22.52 -2.01
N TYR A 31 1.86 -21.66 -1.11
CA TYR A 31 1.67 -21.80 0.34
C TYR A 31 0.17 -21.89 0.71
N PHE A 32 -0.64 -20.99 0.18
CA PHE A 32 -2.08 -20.94 0.44
C PHE A 32 -2.76 -22.23 0.00
N ASN A 33 -2.51 -22.69 -1.23
CA ASN A 33 -3.11 -23.91 -1.75
C ASN A 33 -2.70 -25.16 -0.96
N LEU A 34 -1.42 -25.26 -0.58
CA LEU A 34 -0.94 -26.36 0.26
C LEU A 34 -1.62 -26.35 1.63
N LYS A 35 -1.70 -25.19 2.29
CA LYS A 35 -2.28 -25.04 3.62
C LYS A 35 -3.79 -25.29 3.63
N SER A 36 -4.49 -24.80 2.62
CA SER A 36 -5.94 -24.88 2.50
C SER A 36 -6.42 -26.16 1.79
N GLN A 37 -5.51 -27.01 1.34
CA GLN A 37 -5.79 -28.22 0.53
C GLN A 37 -6.59 -27.92 -0.74
N THR A 38 -6.42 -26.73 -1.31
CA THR A 38 -7.09 -26.28 -2.54
C THR A 38 -6.15 -26.35 -3.75
N LYS A 39 -6.71 -26.21 -4.94
CA LYS A 39 -5.97 -26.09 -6.20
C LYS A 39 -6.56 -24.94 -7.00
N GLY A 40 -5.72 -24.31 -7.82
CA GLY A 40 -6.14 -23.24 -8.74
C GLY A 40 -5.53 -21.86 -8.41
N PRO A 41 -5.93 -20.83 -9.17
CA PRO A 41 -5.43 -19.47 -8.99
C PRO A 41 -5.92 -18.86 -7.67
N VAL A 42 -5.02 -18.15 -6.98
CA VAL A 42 -5.33 -17.40 -5.74
C VAL A 42 -5.53 -15.90 -6.01
N PHE A 43 -4.88 -15.37 -7.05
CA PHE A 43 -4.98 -13.97 -7.45
C PHE A 43 -5.84 -13.83 -8.71
N GLU A 44 -6.65 -12.77 -8.78
CA GLU A 44 -7.63 -12.52 -9.85
C GLU A 44 -7.01 -11.97 -11.15
N GLY A 45 -5.68 -11.89 -11.24
CA GLY A 45 -4.98 -11.46 -12.46
C GLY A 45 -3.57 -10.95 -12.23
N ASN A 46 -3.04 -10.28 -13.26
CA ASN A 46 -1.73 -9.64 -13.21
C ASN A 46 -1.75 -8.41 -12.30
N PHE A 47 -0.60 -8.11 -11.70
CA PHE A 47 -0.45 -6.85 -10.98
C PHE A 47 -0.56 -5.66 -11.95
N LYS A 48 -1.14 -4.57 -11.45
CA LYS A 48 -1.16 -3.28 -12.15
C LYS A 48 -0.04 -2.40 -11.60
N ALA A 49 0.62 -1.65 -12.47
CA ALA A 49 1.68 -0.73 -12.08
C ALA A 49 1.50 0.61 -12.79
N VAL A 50 1.78 1.68 -12.06
CA VAL A 50 1.82 3.05 -12.57
C VAL A 50 3.19 3.62 -12.18
N ARG A 51 3.89 4.20 -13.16
CA ARG A 51 5.19 4.84 -12.91
C ARG A 51 4.95 6.13 -12.14
N VAL A 52 5.70 6.31 -11.06
CA VAL A 52 5.76 7.58 -10.33
C VAL A 52 6.84 8.43 -10.96
N GLU A 53 6.48 9.63 -11.39
CA GLU A 53 7.36 10.52 -12.15
C GLU A 53 7.78 11.76 -11.36
N THR A 54 7.03 12.13 -10.31
CA THR A 54 7.32 13.29 -9.46
C THR A 54 7.26 12.95 -7.97
N ASP A 55 7.94 13.76 -7.16
CA ASP A 55 7.90 13.65 -5.70
C ASP A 55 6.50 13.92 -5.14
N GLU A 56 5.76 14.85 -5.74
CA GLU A 56 4.36 15.12 -5.37
C GLU A 56 3.49 13.87 -5.57
N GLN A 57 3.63 13.19 -6.72
CA GLN A 57 2.95 11.92 -6.95
C GLN A 57 3.36 10.85 -5.91
N LEU A 58 4.64 10.78 -5.56
CA LEU A 58 5.15 9.85 -4.54
C LEU A 58 4.50 10.11 -3.17
N PHE A 59 4.45 11.37 -2.74
CA PHE A 59 3.88 11.75 -1.45
C PHE A 59 2.38 11.48 -1.41
N HIS A 60 1.67 11.83 -2.49
CA HIS A 60 0.25 11.52 -2.64
C HIS A 60 -0.02 10.01 -2.59
N LEU A 61 0.78 9.21 -3.29
CA LEU A 61 0.66 7.75 -3.28
C LEU A 61 0.86 7.17 -1.89
N SER A 62 1.89 7.63 -1.16
CA SER A 62 2.18 7.15 0.20
C SER A 62 0.99 7.38 1.13
N ARG A 63 0.45 8.60 1.13
CA ARG A 63 -0.76 8.94 1.89
C ARG A 63 -1.96 8.10 1.46
N TYR A 64 -2.19 7.96 0.16
CA TYR A 64 -3.30 7.18 -0.36
C TYR A 64 -3.29 5.74 0.16
N ILE A 65 -2.12 5.10 0.10
CA ILE A 65 -1.91 3.73 0.56
C ILE A 65 -2.20 3.62 2.07
N HIS A 66 -1.64 4.50 2.89
CA HIS A 66 -1.83 4.46 4.34
C HIS A 66 -3.26 4.80 4.78
N LEU A 67 -3.99 5.61 4.00
CA LEU A 67 -5.41 5.89 4.25
C LEU A 67 -6.37 4.82 3.69
N ASN A 68 -5.90 3.87 2.86
CA ASN A 68 -6.76 2.88 2.23
C ASN A 68 -7.58 2.04 3.23
N PRO A 69 -6.99 1.53 4.34
CA PRO A 69 -7.76 0.78 5.35
C PRO A 69 -8.85 1.61 6.02
N VAL A 70 -8.59 2.91 6.25
CA VAL A 70 -9.55 3.86 6.86
C VAL A 70 -10.67 4.22 5.89
N THR A 71 -10.34 4.30 4.60
CA THR A 71 -11.30 4.58 3.52
C THR A 71 -12.21 3.39 3.29
N GLY A 72 -11.68 2.17 3.39
CA GLY A 72 -12.44 0.92 3.30
C GLY A 72 -13.17 0.53 4.59
N TYR A 73 -13.27 1.43 5.58
CA TYR A 73 -13.94 1.20 6.86
C TYR A 73 -13.44 -0.03 7.64
N LEU A 74 -12.17 -0.43 7.43
CA LEU A 74 -11.57 -1.55 8.17
C LEU A 74 -11.10 -1.12 9.56
N VAL A 75 -10.70 0.14 9.70
CA VAL A 75 -10.21 0.75 10.93
C VAL A 75 -10.57 2.24 10.96
N GLU A 76 -10.62 2.85 12.14
CA GLU A 76 -10.85 4.30 12.25
C GLU A 76 -9.59 5.14 12.08
N LYS A 77 -8.44 4.60 12.50
CA LYS A 77 -7.14 5.25 12.38
C LYS A 77 -6.17 4.36 11.60
N PRO A 78 -5.30 4.94 10.76
CA PRO A 78 -4.35 4.15 9.98
C PRO A 78 -3.34 3.38 10.86
N GLU A 79 -3.07 3.85 12.09
CA GLU A 79 -2.26 3.18 13.10
C GLU A 79 -2.83 1.82 13.54
N ASP A 80 -4.15 1.65 13.50
CA ASP A 80 -4.82 0.45 13.97
C ASP A 80 -4.74 -0.69 12.92
N TYR A 81 -4.26 -0.40 11.71
CA TYR A 81 -4.11 -1.38 10.65
C TYR A 81 -2.69 -1.96 10.58
N HIS A 82 -2.48 -3.05 11.32
CA HIS A 82 -1.19 -3.74 11.45
C HIS A 82 -0.60 -4.30 10.14
N TYR A 83 -1.41 -4.46 9.09
CA TYR A 83 -0.95 -4.94 7.78
C TYR A 83 -0.49 -3.80 6.86
N SER A 84 0.06 -2.72 7.42
CA SER A 84 0.63 -1.59 6.68
C SER A 84 1.97 -1.16 7.24
N SER A 85 2.73 -0.44 6.43
CA SER A 85 3.99 0.15 6.86
C SER A 85 3.83 1.48 7.61
N TYR A 86 2.61 1.90 7.94
CA TYR A 86 2.36 3.24 8.47
C TYR A 86 3.11 3.52 9.79
N LEU A 87 3.14 2.55 10.71
CA LEU A 87 3.87 2.69 11.99
C LEU A 87 5.38 2.83 11.79
N ILE A 88 5.94 2.27 10.71
CA ILE A 88 7.37 2.43 10.34
C ILE A 88 7.65 3.86 9.89
N TYR A 89 6.72 4.48 9.15
CA TYR A 89 6.83 5.89 8.75
C TYR A 89 6.74 6.82 9.96
N LEU A 90 5.90 6.49 10.94
CA LEU A 90 5.82 7.20 12.22
C LEU A 90 7.03 6.95 13.15
N GLY A 91 7.93 6.01 12.79
CA GLY A 91 9.08 5.65 13.63
C GLY A 91 8.72 4.85 14.87
N LYS A 92 7.50 4.32 14.95
CA LYS A 92 7.00 3.48 16.05
C LYS A 92 7.40 2.01 15.89
N GLU A 93 7.72 1.60 14.66
CA GLU A 93 8.19 0.25 14.34
C GLU A 93 9.43 0.29 13.45
N LYS A 94 10.24 -0.77 13.53
CA LYS A 94 11.42 -0.96 12.67
C LYS A 94 11.12 -2.02 11.62
N SER A 95 11.73 -1.88 10.45
CA SER A 95 11.64 -2.86 9.38
C SER A 95 12.94 -2.93 8.60
N ASN A 96 13.29 -4.13 8.16
CA ASN A 96 14.44 -4.37 7.29
C ASN A 96 14.06 -4.38 5.81
N ILE A 97 12.76 -4.31 5.49
CA ILE A 97 12.23 -4.41 4.13
C ILE A 97 11.51 -3.14 3.67
N VAL A 98 11.30 -2.17 4.57
CA VAL A 98 10.69 -0.88 4.25
C VAL A 98 11.68 0.24 4.57
N ASP A 99 11.94 1.08 3.58
CA ASP A 99 12.73 2.29 3.72
C ASP A 99 11.84 3.53 3.51
N PRO A 100 11.50 4.28 4.57
CA PRO A 100 10.65 5.46 4.47
C PRO A 100 11.44 6.74 4.11
N ARG A 101 12.78 6.67 3.99
CA ARG A 101 13.65 7.87 3.95
C ARG A 101 13.31 8.84 2.82
N MET A 102 12.98 8.36 1.62
CA MET A 102 12.65 9.23 0.47
C MET A 102 11.48 10.18 0.76
N ILE A 103 10.51 9.74 1.56
CA ILE A 103 9.32 10.52 1.90
C ILE A 103 9.55 11.31 3.18
N ILE A 104 10.11 10.66 4.21
CA ILE A 104 10.34 11.25 5.52
C ILE A 104 11.40 12.36 5.48
N ALA A 105 12.39 12.29 4.60
CA ALA A 105 13.39 13.35 4.48
C ALA A 105 12.79 14.71 4.06
N ASN A 106 11.67 14.69 3.32
CA ASN A 106 11.00 15.90 2.82
C ASN A 106 9.87 16.38 3.75
N ILE A 107 9.12 15.44 4.36
CA ILE A 107 7.95 15.77 5.19
C ILE A 107 8.31 15.90 6.68
N SER A 108 9.36 15.21 7.13
CA SER A 108 9.65 14.90 8.55
C SER A 108 8.69 13.89 9.18
N ARG A 109 9.14 13.15 10.20
CA ARG A 109 8.30 12.13 10.87
C ARG A 109 7.17 12.77 11.65
N GLU A 110 7.45 13.91 12.27
CA GLU A 110 6.55 14.67 13.12
C GLU A 110 5.35 15.18 12.32
N ASN A 111 5.58 15.60 11.07
CA ASN A 111 4.50 16.10 10.22
C ASN A 111 3.86 15.01 9.34
N TYR A 112 4.47 13.83 9.21
CA TYR A 112 3.95 12.78 8.34
C TYR A 112 2.54 12.34 8.72
N GLN A 113 2.26 12.18 10.02
CA GLN A 113 0.93 11.83 10.50
C GLN A 113 -0.10 12.89 10.09
N LYS A 114 0.22 14.17 10.30
CA LYS A 114 -0.65 15.29 9.89
C LYS A 114 -0.88 15.29 8.38
N PHE A 115 0.20 15.20 7.59
CA PHE A 115 0.14 15.14 6.14
C PHE A 115 -0.79 14.03 5.62
N VAL A 116 -0.78 12.86 6.27
CA VAL A 116 -1.67 11.75 5.92
C VAL A 116 -3.10 12.04 6.32
N LEU A 117 -3.35 12.45 7.57
CA LEU A 117 -4.70 12.64 8.10
C LEU A 117 -5.44 13.83 7.49
N ASP A 118 -4.73 14.86 7.02
CA ASP A 118 -5.31 16.07 6.40
C ASP A 118 -6.18 15.76 5.16
N GLN A 119 -6.08 14.56 4.56
CA GLN A 119 -6.91 14.15 3.42
C GLN A 119 -7.80 12.94 3.68
N LYS A 120 -7.99 12.54 4.94
CA LYS A 120 -8.86 11.40 5.31
C LYS A 120 -10.28 11.58 4.73
N ASP A 121 -10.88 12.76 4.90
CA ASP A 121 -12.26 13.01 4.48
C ASP A 121 -12.38 13.16 2.96
N TYR A 122 -11.41 13.81 2.33
CA TYR A 122 -11.34 13.92 0.87
C TYR A 122 -11.26 12.54 0.21
N GLN A 123 -10.40 11.66 0.72
CA GLN A 123 -10.25 10.31 0.17
C GLN A 123 -11.53 9.47 0.33
N ARG A 124 -12.21 9.57 1.48
CA ARG A 124 -13.54 8.95 1.67
C ARG A 124 -14.56 9.48 0.67
N LYS A 125 -14.61 10.80 0.48
CA LYS A 125 -15.51 11.43 -0.51
C LYS A 125 -15.22 10.95 -1.93
N LEU A 126 -13.95 10.87 -2.32
CA LEU A 126 -13.56 10.38 -3.64
C LEU A 126 -13.95 8.91 -3.83
N SER A 127 -13.76 8.07 -2.80
CA SER A 127 -14.18 6.66 -2.82
C SER A 127 -15.70 6.51 -2.98
N TYR A 128 -16.47 7.35 -2.29
CA TYR A 128 -17.92 7.39 -2.42
C TYR A 128 -18.37 7.79 -3.84
N ILE A 129 -17.75 8.84 -4.41
CA ILE A 129 -18.04 9.29 -5.78
C ILE A 129 -17.75 8.17 -6.78
N LYS A 130 -16.61 7.47 -6.67
CA LYS A 130 -16.29 6.33 -7.55
C LYS A 130 -17.36 5.24 -7.51
N HIS A 131 -17.87 4.92 -6.32
CA HIS A 131 -18.92 3.93 -6.17
C HIS A 131 -20.24 4.35 -6.85
N LEU A 132 -20.58 5.65 -6.82
CA LEU A 132 -21.76 6.18 -7.52
C LEU A 132 -21.62 6.19 -9.05
N LEU A 133 -20.40 6.21 -9.57
CA LEU A 133 -20.13 6.26 -11.01
C LEU A 133 -20.21 4.89 -11.70
N LEU A 134 -20.56 3.81 -10.98
CA LEU A 134 -20.73 2.45 -11.52
C LEU A 134 -19.51 1.94 -12.33
N GLU A 135 -18.29 2.18 -11.83
CA GLU A 135 -17.11 1.38 -12.21
C GLU A 135 -17.06 0.06 -11.44
#